data_AF-A0A1A6HA86-F1
#
_entry.id   AF-A0A1A6HA86-F1
#
_cell.length_a   1.000
_cell.length_b   1.000
_cell.length_c   1.000
_cell.angle_alpha   90.00
_cell.angle_beta   90.00
_cell.angle_gamma   90.00
#
_symmetry.space_group_name_H-M   'P 1'
#
loop_
_entity.id
_entity.type
_entity.pdbx_description
1 polymer ?
#
loop_
_entity_poly.entity_id
_entity_poly.type
_entity_poly.pdbx_seq_one_letter_code
_entity_poly.pdbx_strand_id
1 'polypeptide(L)'
;FEQAADAELSWITETEKKLMSLGDIRLEQDQTSAQLQVQKAFTMDILRHKDIIDELVKSGHKIMTTSSEEEKQSMKKKLDKILKNYDAICQINSERHLQLERAQSLVSQFWETYEELWPWLTETQRIISQLPAPALEYETLRRQQEEHR
;
A
#
# COMPACT_ATOMS: atom_id res chain seq x y z
N PHE A 1 15.96 31.33 4.38
CA PHE A 1 14.76 31.03 3.59
C PHE A 1 15.12 30.27 2.32
N GLU A 2 15.82 30.89 1.36
CA GLU A 2 16.15 30.27 0.05
C GLU A 2 16.74 28.86 0.15
N GLN A 3 17.80 28.68 0.94
CA GLN A 3 18.43 27.36 1.13
C GLN A 3 17.47 26.30 1.68
N ALA A 4 16.61 26.66 2.64
CA ALA A 4 15.62 25.74 3.20
C ALA A 4 14.54 25.39 2.16
N ALA A 5 14.08 26.39 1.40
CA ALA A 5 13.13 26.18 0.32
C ALA A 5 13.69 25.28 -0.80
N ASP A 6 14.97 25.44 -1.16
CA ASP A 6 15.64 24.58 -2.14
C ASP A 6 15.87 23.16 -1.61
N ALA A 7 16.17 23.02 -0.32
CA ALA A 7 16.28 21.72 0.33
C ALA A 7 14.95 20.96 0.30
N GLU A 8 13.84 21.61 0.65
CA GLU A 8 12.51 21.00 0.59
C GLU A 8 12.09 20.64 -0.84
N LEU A 9 12.34 21.52 -1.82
CA LEU A 9 12.06 21.18 -3.23
C LEU A 9 12.86 19.97 -3.71
N SER A 10 14.13 19.87 -3.32
CA SER A 10 15.00 18.75 -3.67
C SER A 10 14.52 17.46 -3.03
N TRP A 11 14.17 17.51 -1.74
CA TRP A 11 13.60 16.36 -1.03
C TRP A 11 12.26 15.92 -1.66
N ILE A 12 11.33 16.84 -1.94
CA ILE A 12 10.05 16.52 -2.58
C ILE A 12 10.29 15.82 -3.93
N THR A 13 11.19 16.35 -4.76
CA THR A 13 11.50 15.78 -6.08
C THR A 13 12.07 14.37 -5.98
N GLU A 14 12.99 14.14 -5.03
CA GLU A 14 13.58 12.81 -4.81
C GLU A 14 12.54 11.82 -4.24
N THR A 15 11.68 12.27 -3.34
CA THR A 15 10.59 11.47 -2.78
C THR A 15 9.57 11.09 -3.85
N GLU A 16 9.18 12.03 -4.70
CA GLU A 16 8.31 11.77 -5.86
C GLU A 16 8.92 10.71 -6.77
N LYS A 17 10.19 10.88 -7.15
CA LYS A 17 10.91 9.91 -7.99
C LYS A 17 10.95 8.52 -7.35
N LYS A 18 11.21 8.44 -6.04
CA LYS A 18 11.21 7.17 -5.30
C LYS A 18 9.84 6.53 -5.29
N LEU A 19 8.77 7.28 -4.98
CA LEU A 19 7.39 6.79 -4.99
C LEU A 19 7.01 6.23 -6.37
N MET A 20 7.36 6.94 -7.45
CA MET A 20 7.11 6.50 -8.82
C MET A 20 7.92 5.25 -9.24
N SER A 21 9.02 4.96 -8.53
CA SER A 21 9.86 3.78 -8.77
C SER A 21 9.46 2.53 -8.00
N LEU A 22 8.47 2.60 -7.11
CA LEU A 22 8.04 1.47 -6.26
C LEU A 22 7.34 0.33 -7.03
N GLY A 23 7.04 0.54 -8.31
CA GLY A 23 6.40 -0.46 -9.17
C GLY A 23 4.99 -0.86 -8.72
N ASP A 24 4.45 -1.92 -9.31
CA ASP A 24 3.10 -2.37 -9.04
C ASP A 24 2.94 -3.02 -7.66
N ILE A 25 1.71 -3.00 -7.13
CA ILE A 25 1.35 -3.72 -5.91
C ILE A 25 1.32 -5.22 -6.21
N ARG A 26 2.08 -5.98 -5.42
CA ARG A 26 2.13 -7.44 -5.46
C ARG A 26 0.99 -8.02 -4.63
N LEU A 27 0.64 -9.28 -4.90
CA LEU A 27 -0.50 -9.96 -4.24
C LEU A 27 -0.05 -11.19 -3.44
N GLU A 28 1.24 -11.48 -3.43
CA GLU A 28 1.84 -12.49 -2.56
C GLU A 28 1.99 -11.94 -1.14
N GLN A 29 1.61 -12.73 -0.13
CA GLN A 29 1.49 -12.28 1.27
C GLN A 29 2.75 -11.56 1.80
N ASP A 30 3.92 -12.15 1.59
CA ASP A 30 5.20 -11.57 2.04
C ASP A 30 5.53 -10.27 1.29
N GLN A 31 5.22 -10.22 -0.01
CA GLN A 31 5.53 -9.06 -0.84
C GLN A 31 4.58 -7.89 -0.54
N THR A 32 3.28 -8.14 -0.40
CA THR A 32 2.29 -7.11 -0.01
C THR A 32 2.64 -6.54 1.37
N SER A 33 3.02 -7.41 2.31
CA SER A 33 3.43 -7.01 3.66
C SER A 33 4.69 -6.14 3.61
N ALA A 34 5.71 -6.56 2.85
CA ALA A 34 6.95 -5.79 2.69
C ALA A 34 6.70 -4.42 2.03
N GLN A 35 5.91 -4.37 0.96
CA GLN A 35 5.53 -3.14 0.28
C GLN A 35 4.76 -2.19 1.22
N LEU A 36 3.88 -2.73 2.06
CA LEU A 36 3.13 -1.94 3.04
C LEU A 36 4.05 -1.33 4.11
N GLN A 37 5.08 -2.05 4.58
CA GLN A 37 6.06 -1.50 5.53
C GLN A 37 6.87 -0.37 4.91
N VAL A 38 7.33 -0.54 3.66
CA VAL A 38 8.01 0.53 2.91
C VAL A 38 7.09 1.74 2.77
N GLN A 39 5.82 1.54 2.43
CA GLN A 39 4.86 2.62 2.30
C GLN A 39 4.61 3.35 3.63
N LYS A 40 4.55 2.62 4.75
CA LYS A 40 4.44 3.22 6.10
C LYS A 40 5.66 4.08 6.44
N ALA A 41 6.86 3.65 6.04
CA ALA A 41 8.07 4.45 6.20
C ALA A 41 8.00 5.76 5.38
N PHE A 42 7.55 5.72 4.12
CA PHE A 42 7.31 6.93 3.33
C PHE A 42 6.29 7.87 3.98
N THR A 43 5.16 7.33 4.45
CA THR A 43 4.14 8.13 5.16
C THR A 43 4.74 8.86 6.35
N MET A 44 5.54 8.17 7.18
CA MET A 44 6.20 8.80 8.33
C MET A 44 7.21 9.87 7.90
N ASP A 45 8.02 9.61 6.87
CA ASP A 45 8.99 10.59 6.36
C ASP A 45 8.30 11.85 5.84
N ILE A 46 7.25 11.68 5.03
CA ILE A 46 6.44 12.80 4.52
C ILE A 46 5.84 13.63 5.66
N LEU A 47 5.29 12.97 6.68
CA LEU A 47 4.72 13.66 7.84
C LEU A 47 5.77 14.46 8.63
N ARG A 48 7.03 13.99 8.71
CA ARG A 48 8.11 14.74 9.40
C ARG A 48 8.48 16.02 8.64
N HIS A 49 8.38 16.02 7.32
CA HIS A 49 8.64 17.21 6.51
C HIS A 49 7.52 18.24 6.58
N LYS A 50 6.31 17.84 7.00
CA LYS A 50 5.19 18.78 7.21
C LYS A 50 5.56 19.94 8.13
N ASP A 51 6.13 19.64 9.30
CA ASP A 51 6.48 20.66 10.28
C ASP A 51 7.53 21.65 9.74
N ILE A 52 8.47 21.15 8.93
CA ILE A 52 9.51 21.96 8.30
C ILE A 52 8.89 22.90 7.25
N ILE A 53 7.97 22.39 6.44
CA ILE A 53 7.25 23.17 5.42
C ILE A 53 6.37 24.23 6.09
N ASP A 54 5.66 23.88 7.17
CA ASP A 54 4.79 24.81 7.90
C ASP A 54 5.62 25.97 8.49
N GLU A 55 6.80 25.69 9.09
CA GLU A 55 7.72 26.73 9.57
C GLU A 55 8.39 27.51 8.42
N LEU A 56 8.67 26.88 7.28
CA LEU A 56 9.17 27.56 6.09
C LEU A 56 8.15 28.58 5.56
N VAL A 57 6.86 28.21 5.48
CA VAL A 57 5.77 29.10 5.08
C VAL A 57 5.65 30.27 6.04
N LYS A 58 5.62 30.00 7.35
CA LYS A 58 5.53 31.02 8.39
C LYS A 58 6.71 32.00 8.37
N SER A 59 7.93 31.48 8.25
CA SER A 59 9.14 32.32 8.15
C SER A 59 9.15 33.14 6.85
N GLY A 60 8.72 32.56 5.74
CA GLY A 60 8.55 33.25 4.46
C GLY A 60 7.59 34.42 4.58
N HIS A 61 6.40 34.22 5.15
CA HIS A 61 5.44 35.30 5.38
C HIS A 61 6.00 36.42 6.25
N LYS A 62 6.76 36.07 7.30
CA LYS A 62 7.41 37.07 8.16
C LYS A 62 8.42 37.92 7.38
N ILE A 63 9.29 37.29 6.59
CA ILE A 63 10.30 38.01 5.79
C ILE A 63 9.63 38.91 4.76
N MET A 64 8.58 38.41 4.10
CA MET A 64 7.82 39.18 3.11
C MET A 64 7.26 40.50 3.66
N THR A 65 7.02 40.64 4.98
CA THR A 65 6.51 41.90 5.54
C THR A 65 7.46 43.09 5.37
N THR A 66 8.77 42.85 5.23
CA THR A 66 9.79 43.91 5.09
C THR A 66 10.51 43.88 3.74
N SER A 67 10.09 43.02 2.82
CA SER A 67 10.69 42.87 1.48
C SER A 67 10.06 43.80 0.42
N SER A 68 10.81 44.02 -0.67
CA SER A 68 10.29 44.64 -1.90
C SER A 68 9.19 43.79 -2.54
N GLU A 69 8.41 44.38 -3.45
CA GLU A 69 7.30 43.68 -4.11
C GLU A 69 7.81 42.56 -5.02
N GLU A 70 8.94 42.76 -5.68
CA GLU A 70 9.61 41.76 -6.51
C GLU A 70 10.06 40.55 -5.69
N GLU A 71 10.69 40.79 -4.53
CA GLU A 71 11.12 39.73 -3.60
C GLU A 71 9.92 38.95 -3.03
N LYS A 72 8.85 39.65 -2.63
CA LYS A 72 7.60 39.03 -2.17
C LYS A 72 7.02 38.10 -3.23
N GLN A 73 6.90 38.59 -4.47
CA GLN A 73 6.31 37.81 -5.55
C GLN A 73 7.15 36.58 -5.91
N SER A 74 8.49 36.71 -5.88
CA SER A 74 9.40 35.58 -6.06
C SER A 74 9.23 34.53 -4.96
N MET A 75 9.20 34.97 -3.70
CA MET A 75 9.07 34.11 -2.54
C MET A 75 7.74 33.37 -2.50
N LYS A 76 6.64 34.08 -2.81
CA LYS A 76 5.30 33.50 -2.93
C LYS A 76 5.26 32.38 -3.97
N LYS A 77 5.78 32.64 -5.17
CA LYS A 77 5.87 31.61 -6.23
C LYS A 77 6.61 30.35 -5.77
N LYS A 78 7.70 30.53 -4.99
CA LYS A 78 8.49 29.41 -4.47
C LYS A 78 7.74 28.61 -3.41
N LEU A 79 7.07 29.29 -2.46
CA LEU A 79 6.21 28.64 -1.47
C LEU A 79 5.03 27.90 -2.12
N ASP A 80 4.35 28.54 -3.06
CA ASP A 80 3.23 27.93 -3.79
C ASP A 80 3.67 26.65 -4.52
N LYS A 81 4.88 26.67 -5.10
CA LYS A 81 5.48 25.48 -5.73
C LYS A 81 5.76 24.36 -4.72
N ILE A 82 6.34 24.69 -3.56
CA ILE A 82 6.61 23.71 -2.50
C ILE A 82 5.31 23.07 -2.03
N LEU A 83 4.31 23.89 -1.67
CA LEU A 83 3.02 23.41 -1.18
C LEU A 83 2.32 22.53 -2.21
N LYS A 84 2.24 22.98 -3.46
CA LYS A 84 1.63 22.19 -4.54
C LYS A 84 2.31 20.83 -4.73
N ASN A 85 3.65 20.81 -4.78
CA ASN A 85 4.38 19.57 -5.01
C ASN A 85 4.32 18.64 -3.78
N TYR A 86 4.35 19.20 -2.57
CA TYR A 86 4.18 18.46 -1.33
C TYR A 86 2.80 17.80 -1.25
N ASP A 87 1.74 18.53 -1.60
CA ASP A 87 0.38 17.98 -1.64
C ASP A 87 0.27 16.85 -2.67
N ALA A 88 0.92 16.99 -3.83
CA ALA A 88 0.94 15.96 -4.86
C ALA A 88 1.59 14.66 -4.35
N ILE A 89 2.77 14.72 -3.70
CA ILE A 89 3.39 13.51 -3.14
C ILE A 89 2.56 12.91 -1.99
N CYS A 90 1.87 13.73 -1.19
CA CYS A 90 0.96 13.25 -0.16
C CYS A 90 -0.22 12.47 -0.78
N GLN A 91 -0.79 12.98 -1.87
CA GLN A 91 -1.87 12.30 -2.60
C GLN A 91 -1.40 10.95 -3.16
N ILE A 92 -0.29 10.94 -3.90
CA ILE A 92 0.29 9.71 -4.46
C ILE A 92 0.57 8.68 -3.36
N ASN A 93 1.19 9.13 -2.25
CA ASN A 93 1.52 8.25 -1.14
C ASN A 93 0.27 7.69 -0.44
N SER A 94 -0.75 8.53 -0.21
CA SER A 94 -1.98 8.11 0.48
C SER A 94 -2.84 7.16 -0.37
N GLU A 95 -2.93 7.40 -1.67
CA GLU A 95 -3.64 6.51 -2.60
C GLU A 95 -3.00 5.12 -2.63
N ARG A 96 -1.68 5.08 -2.83
CA ARG A 96 -0.94 3.81 -2.82
C ARG A 96 -1.03 3.08 -1.48
N HIS A 97 -0.97 3.82 -0.36
CA HIS A 97 -1.12 3.24 0.98
C HIS A 97 -2.49 2.58 1.17
N LEU A 98 -3.57 3.26 0.76
CA LEU A 98 -4.92 2.71 0.82
C LEU A 98 -5.07 1.44 -0.04
N GLN A 99 -4.48 1.44 -1.23
CA GLN A 99 -4.49 0.26 -2.11
C GLN A 99 -3.72 -0.92 -1.48
N LEU A 100 -2.58 -0.68 -0.84
CA LEU A 100 -1.80 -1.71 -0.15
C LEU A 100 -2.55 -2.28 1.07
N GLU A 101 -3.20 -1.45 1.88
CA GLU A 101 -4.03 -1.92 3.00
C GLU A 101 -5.21 -2.79 2.51
N ARG A 102 -5.84 -2.42 1.38
CA ARG A 102 -6.87 -3.25 0.75
C ARG A 102 -6.31 -4.57 0.23
N ALA A 103 -5.18 -4.53 -0.48
CA ALA A 103 -4.52 -5.73 -0.99
C ALA A 103 -4.14 -6.67 0.15
N GLN A 104 -3.58 -6.14 1.25
CA GLN A 104 -3.23 -6.91 2.44
C GLN A 104 -4.46 -7.61 3.02
N SER A 105 -5.59 -6.90 3.15
CA SER A 105 -6.83 -7.48 3.66
C SER A 105 -7.34 -8.63 2.77
N LEU A 106 -7.32 -8.45 1.45
CA LEU A 106 -7.77 -9.47 0.50
C LEU A 106 -6.86 -10.70 0.50
N VAL A 107 -5.54 -10.50 0.54
CA VAL A 107 -4.57 -11.59 0.59
C VAL A 107 -4.70 -12.39 1.88
N SER A 108 -4.87 -11.71 3.03
CA SER A 108 -5.13 -12.39 4.29
C SER A 108 -6.42 -13.22 4.26
N GLN A 109 -7.52 -12.67 3.75
CA GLN A 109 -8.80 -13.39 3.63
C GLN A 109 -8.71 -14.61 2.71
N PHE A 110 -7.96 -14.49 1.60
CA PHE A 110 -7.72 -15.61 0.70
C PHE A 110 -7.00 -16.77 1.41
N TRP A 111 -5.93 -16.46 2.14
CA TRP A 111 -5.16 -17.50 2.84
C TRP A 111 -5.92 -18.11 4.00
N GLU A 112 -6.67 -17.32 4.77
CA GLU A 112 -7.58 -17.83 5.80
C GLU A 112 -8.59 -18.84 5.21
N THR A 113 -9.26 -18.45 4.12
CA THR A 113 -10.23 -19.33 3.43
C THR A 113 -9.54 -20.58 2.86
N TYR A 114 -8.34 -20.43 2.28
CA TYR A 114 -7.57 -21.56 1.76
C TYR A 114 -7.20 -22.54 2.86
N GLU A 115 -6.68 -22.05 4.00
CA GLU A 115 -6.30 -22.86 5.15
C GLU A 115 -7.49 -23.59 5.78
N GLU A 116 -8.68 -22.98 5.77
CA GLU A 116 -9.92 -23.64 6.22
C GLU A 116 -10.36 -24.76 5.27
N LEU A 117 -10.27 -24.55 3.95
CA LEU A 117 -10.75 -25.51 2.95
C LEU A 117 -9.75 -26.65 2.67
N TRP A 118 -8.45 -26.39 2.81
CA TRP A 118 -7.39 -27.31 2.41
C TRP A 118 -7.44 -28.68 3.12
N PRO A 119 -7.69 -28.77 4.45
CA PRO A 119 -7.81 -30.04 5.15
C PRO A 119 -8.99 -30.87 4.63
N TRP A 120 -10.15 -30.24 4.43
CA TRP A 120 -11.33 -30.90 3.89
C TRP A 120 -11.08 -31.44 2.50
N LEU A 121 -10.50 -30.62 1.61
CA LEU A 121 -10.19 -31.03 0.24
C LEU A 121 -9.25 -32.23 0.21
N THR A 122 -8.19 -32.19 1.02
CA THR A 122 -7.19 -33.27 1.10
C THR A 122 -7.82 -34.56 1.63
N GLU A 123 -8.66 -34.46 2.66
CA GLU A 123 -9.34 -35.63 3.22
C GLU A 123 -10.37 -36.22 2.25
N THR A 124 -11.19 -35.38 1.60
CA THR A 124 -12.13 -35.83 0.57
C THR A 124 -11.39 -36.51 -0.60
N GLN A 125 -10.29 -35.94 -1.08
CA GLN A 125 -9.47 -36.57 -2.12
C GLN A 125 -8.90 -37.91 -1.67
N ARG A 126 -8.45 -38.02 -0.41
CA ARG A 126 -7.94 -39.27 0.18
C ARG A 126 -9.04 -40.33 0.24
N ILE A 127 -10.24 -39.99 0.72
CA ILE A 127 -11.40 -40.88 0.80
C ILE A 127 -11.76 -41.39 -0.60
N ILE A 128 -11.90 -40.49 -1.57
CA ILE A 128 -12.25 -40.84 -2.96
C ILE A 128 -11.22 -41.77 -3.58
N SER A 129 -9.92 -41.51 -3.36
CA SER A 129 -8.84 -42.33 -3.91
C SER A 129 -8.76 -43.74 -3.31
N GLN A 130 -9.36 -43.95 -2.14
CA GLN A 130 -9.41 -45.23 -1.44
C GLN A 130 -10.71 -46.00 -1.68
N LEU A 131 -11.63 -45.46 -2.50
CA LEU A 131 -12.88 -46.14 -2.80
C LEU A 131 -12.62 -47.48 -3.50
N PRO A 132 -13.23 -48.57 -3.03
CA PRO A 132 -13.14 -49.85 -3.71
C PRO A 132 -13.82 -49.75 -5.09
N ALA A 133 -13.43 -50.63 -6.01
CA ALA A 133 -14.17 -50.79 -7.25
C ALA A 133 -15.65 -51.09 -6.96
N PRO A 134 -16.59 -50.63 -7.81
CA PRO A 134 -18.01 -50.90 -7.63
C PRO A 134 -18.25 -52.40 -7.46
N ALA A 135 -18.98 -52.77 -6.40
CA ALA A 135 -19.29 -54.16 -6.15
C ALA A 135 -20.17 -54.74 -7.26
N LEU A 136 -19.93 -56.01 -7.63
CA LEU A 136 -20.76 -56.73 -8.59
C LEU A 136 -22.04 -57.30 -7.95
N GLU A 137 -22.05 -57.47 -6.63
CA GLU A 137 -23.22 -57.91 -5.88
C GLU A 137 -24.16 -56.73 -5.58
N TYR A 138 -25.44 -56.89 -5.93
CA TYR A 138 -26.46 -55.85 -5.78
C TYR A 138 -26.58 -55.28 -4.35
N GLU A 139 -26.64 -56.14 -3.33
CA GLU A 139 -26.77 -55.69 -1.92
C GLU A 139 -25.53 -54.92 -1.43
N THR A 140 -24.35 -55.33 -1.91
CA THR A 140 -23.08 -54.67 -1.55
C THR A 140 -22.92 -53.34 -2.30
N LEU A 141 -23.33 -53.30 -3.58
CA LEU A 141 -23.35 -52.07 -4.38
C LEU A 141 -24.34 -51.04 -3.83
N ARG A 142 -25.52 -51.49 -3.40
CA ARG A 142 -26.51 -50.63 -2.75
C ARG A 142 -25.97 -50.01 -1.47
N ARG A 143 -25.28 -50.79 -0.63
CA ARG A 143 -24.65 -50.30 0.60
C ARG A 143 -23.56 -49.26 0.31
N GLN A 144 -22.71 -49.50 -0.69
CA GLN A 144 -21.71 -48.52 -1.15
C GLN A 144 -22.38 -47.20 -1.59
N GLN A 145 -23.49 -47.25 -2.32
CA GLN A 145 -24.24 -46.06 -2.73
C GLN A 145 -24.86 -45.30 -1.56
N GLU A 146 -25.32 -46.00 -0.53
CA GLU A 146 -25.87 -45.39 0.69
C GLU A 146 -24.78 -44.73 1.55
N GLU A 147 -23.55 -45.29 1.59
CA GLU A 147 -22.39 -44.73 2.31
C GLU A 147 -21.77 -43.49 1.62
N HIS A 148 -22.02 -43.29 0.32
CA HIS A 148 -21.50 -42.15 -0.47
C HIS A 148 -22.50 -41.02 -0.70
N ARG A 149 -23.72 -41.13 -0.14
CA ARG A 149 -24.76 -40.08 -0.20
C ARG A 149 -24.54 -39.00 0.85
#